data_AF-A0A353R065-F1
#
_entry.id   AF-A0A353R065-F1
#
_cell.length_a   1.000
_cell.length_b   1.000
_cell.length_c   1.000
_cell.angle_alpha   90.00
_cell.angle_beta   90.00
_cell.angle_gamma   90.00
#
_symmetry.space_group_name_H-M   'P 1'
#
loop_
_entity.id
_entity.type
_entity.pdbx_description
1 polymer ?
#
loop_
_entity_poly.entity_id
_entity_poly.type
_entity_poly.pdbx_seq_one_letter_code
_entity_poly.pdbx_strand_id
1 'polypeptide(L)'
;MYRLMLGILLLVLTACSSTGGRLPTPLPPVPPPEPVPAPAPSPPVEPSTPRPPEREDVPMAPLSPSARTLLTQAEAQRERGDLNAATATVERALRLAPAHPQPWLALADIQLTQQRPAEAEAMARRALSLGGATRTVRRQAWTLIARARQMRGDSQGARDAQERADRET
;
A
#
# COMPACT_ATOMS: atom_id res chain seq x y z
N MET A 1 -22.27 31.84 -11.70
CA MET A 1 -23.32 31.67 -12.73
C MET A 1 -23.16 30.34 -13.48
N TYR A 2 -23.40 29.19 -12.83
CA TYR A 2 -23.71 27.90 -13.49
C TYR A 2 -24.58 27.03 -12.56
N ARG A 3 -25.58 27.68 -11.93
CA ARG A 3 -26.70 27.04 -11.24
C ARG A 3 -27.85 26.90 -12.24
N LEU A 4 -27.77 25.98 -13.20
CA LEU A 4 -28.93 25.53 -13.98
C LEU A 4 -28.58 24.35 -14.88
N MET A 5 -28.60 23.13 -14.35
CA MET A 5 -29.03 21.95 -15.12
C MET A 5 -29.45 20.87 -14.13
N LEU A 6 -30.55 21.19 -13.44
CA LEU A 6 -31.41 20.23 -12.79
C LEU A 6 -32.49 19.86 -13.82
N GLY A 7 -32.62 18.58 -14.14
CA GLY A 7 -33.93 18.06 -14.54
C GLY A 7 -33.96 17.08 -15.70
N ILE A 8 -34.30 15.84 -15.33
CA ILE A 8 -35.26 14.96 -16.02
C ILE A 8 -34.71 14.16 -17.20
N LEU A 9 -34.41 12.87 -16.95
CA LEU A 9 -35.20 11.82 -17.59
C LEU A 9 -35.17 10.53 -16.75
N LEU A 10 -36.28 10.31 -16.06
CA LEU A 10 -36.72 9.06 -15.45
C LEU A 10 -37.46 8.24 -16.55
N LEU A 11 -37.58 6.91 -16.35
CA LEU A 11 -38.25 5.89 -17.19
C LEU A 11 -37.43 5.39 -18.40
N VAL A 12 -37.23 4.09 -18.65
CA VAL A 12 -38.22 2.99 -18.71
C VAL A 12 -37.61 1.61 -18.34
N LEU A 13 -38.38 0.82 -17.59
CA LEU A 13 -38.20 -0.63 -17.35
C LEU A 13 -38.52 -1.47 -18.60
N THR A 14 -37.67 -2.45 -18.94
CA THR A 14 -38.02 -3.72 -19.61
C THR A 14 -36.78 -4.63 -19.59
N ALA A 15 -36.68 -5.63 -18.72
CA ALA A 15 -37.22 -7.00 -18.82
C ALA A 15 -36.74 -7.78 -20.07
N CYS A 16 -35.79 -8.69 -19.86
CA CYS A 16 -35.76 -9.99 -20.54
C CYS A 16 -35.13 -11.04 -19.61
N SER A 17 -36.02 -11.89 -19.09
CA SER A 17 -35.75 -13.14 -18.41
C SER A 17 -35.05 -14.11 -19.35
N SER A 18 -33.94 -14.72 -18.93
CA SER A 18 -33.30 -15.83 -19.66
C SER A 18 -33.24 -17.05 -18.75
N THR A 19 -34.30 -17.84 -18.85
CA THR A 19 -34.44 -19.21 -18.35
C THR A 19 -33.35 -20.11 -18.92
N GLY A 20 -32.54 -20.72 -18.06
CA GLY A 20 -31.56 -21.74 -18.41
C GLY A 20 -31.58 -22.86 -17.39
N GLY A 21 -32.53 -23.79 -17.53
CA GLY A 21 -32.60 -25.00 -16.72
C GLY A 21 -31.52 -26.00 -17.14
N ARG A 22 -30.72 -26.46 -16.17
CA ARG A 22 -29.97 -27.73 -16.26
C ARG A 22 -30.47 -28.64 -15.16
N LEU A 23 -31.07 -29.77 -15.54
CA LEU A 23 -31.36 -30.85 -14.61
C LEU A 23 -30.03 -31.43 -14.09
N PRO A 24 -29.87 -31.65 -12.78
CA PRO A 24 -28.82 -32.52 -12.26
C PRO A 24 -29.22 -33.99 -12.47
N THR A 25 -28.36 -34.77 -13.11
CA THR A 25 -28.42 -36.23 -13.12
C THR A 25 -28.30 -36.79 -11.70
N PRO A 26 -29.10 -37.79 -11.29
CA PRO A 26 -28.95 -38.44 -10.00
C PRO A 26 -27.66 -39.26 -9.96
N LEU A 27 -26.83 -39.01 -8.94
CA LEU A 27 -25.65 -39.83 -8.63
C LEU A 27 -26.07 -41.17 -7.99
N PRO A 28 -25.34 -42.27 -8.25
CA PRO A 28 -25.58 -43.54 -7.57
C PRO A 28 -25.30 -43.45 -6.06
N PRO A 29 -25.96 -44.26 -5.22
CA PRO A 29 -25.76 -44.26 -3.78
C PRO A 29 -24.35 -44.78 -3.41
N VAL A 30 -23.62 -43.99 -2.63
CA VAL A 30 -22.33 -44.37 -2.03
C VAL A 30 -22.59 -45.31 -0.84
N PRO A 31 -21.90 -46.46 -0.72
CA PRO A 31 -22.04 -47.34 0.45
C PRO A 31 -21.49 -46.66 1.73
N PRO A 32 -22.05 -46.98 2.91
CA PRO A 32 -21.61 -46.37 4.17
C PRO A 32 -20.14 -46.72 4.47
N PRO A 33 -19.34 -45.78 5.00
CA PRO A 33 -17.97 -46.06 5.42
C PRO A 33 -17.96 -46.95 6.68
N GLU A 34 -17.10 -47.97 6.67
CA GLU A 34 -16.81 -48.78 7.84
C GLU A 34 -16.21 -47.93 8.99
N PRO A 35 -16.50 -48.24 10.26
CA PRO A 35 -15.93 -47.52 11.39
C PRO A 35 -14.45 -47.86 11.55
N VAL A 36 -13.58 -46.90 11.22
CA VAL A 36 -12.16 -46.96 11.60
C VAL A 36 -12.00 -46.79 13.11
N PRO A 37 -11.16 -47.59 13.79
CA PRO A 37 -10.92 -47.45 15.22
C PRO A 37 -10.19 -46.13 15.51
N ALA A 38 -10.65 -45.42 16.53
CA ALA A 38 -10.13 -44.11 16.92
C ALA A 38 -8.65 -44.21 17.38
N PRO A 39 -7.77 -43.29 16.94
CA PRO A 39 -6.43 -43.17 17.48
C PRO A 39 -6.46 -42.61 18.91
N ALA A 40 -5.59 -43.14 19.77
CA ALA A 40 -5.41 -42.72 21.16
C ALA A 40 -5.05 -41.22 21.29
N PRO A 41 -5.38 -40.57 22.42
CA PRO A 41 -5.13 -39.14 22.61
C PRO A 41 -3.63 -38.84 22.72
N SER A 42 -3.13 -37.99 21.83
CA SER A 42 -1.80 -37.37 21.95
C SER A 42 -1.74 -36.43 23.17
N PRO A 43 -0.59 -36.29 23.84
CA PRO A 43 -0.42 -35.33 24.93
C PRO A 43 -0.59 -33.89 24.42
N PRO A 44 -0.99 -32.93 25.29
CA PRO A 44 -1.19 -31.55 24.88
C PRO A 44 0.12 -30.93 24.38
N VAL A 45 0.12 -30.50 23.12
CA VAL A 45 1.17 -29.64 22.58
C VAL A 45 0.98 -28.26 23.22
N GLU A 46 1.89 -27.88 24.10
CA GLU A 46 1.96 -26.52 24.62
C GLU A 46 2.09 -25.53 23.45
N PRO A 47 1.27 -24.48 23.37
CA PRO A 47 1.38 -23.47 22.33
C PRO A 47 2.67 -22.68 22.54
N SER A 48 3.74 -23.11 21.87
CA SER A 48 4.88 -22.26 21.59
C SER A 48 4.38 -21.12 20.72
N THR A 49 4.08 -19.97 21.32
CA THR A 49 3.77 -18.74 20.58
C THR A 49 4.89 -18.50 19.57
N PRO A 50 4.63 -18.52 18.26
CA PRO A 50 5.64 -18.15 17.28
C PRO A 50 5.98 -16.68 17.54
N ARG A 51 7.23 -16.41 17.91
CA ARG A 51 7.77 -15.06 17.82
C ARG A 51 7.52 -14.59 16.38
N PRO A 52 6.85 -13.45 16.14
CA PRO A 52 6.68 -12.93 14.79
C PRO A 52 8.05 -12.94 14.13
N PRO A 53 8.19 -13.46 12.89
CA PRO A 53 9.48 -13.45 12.23
C PRO A 53 9.97 -12.02 12.24
N GLU A 54 11.09 -11.80 12.91
CA GLU A 54 11.81 -10.55 12.81
C GLU A 54 12.00 -10.32 11.32
N ARG A 55 11.37 -9.28 10.75
CA ARG A 55 11.41 -9.06 9.30
C ARG A 55 12.88 -8.82 8.96
N GLU A 56 13.55 -9.85 8.48
CA GLU A 56 14.92 -9.76 8.03
C GLU A 56 14.97 -8.71 6.92
N ASP A 57 15.84 -7.72 7.11
CA ASP A 57 16.08 -6.70 6.10
C ASP A 57 16.78 -7.38 4.91
N VAL A 58 15.99 -7.80 3.92
CA VAL A 58 16.52 -8.38 2.69
C VAL A 58 17.41 -7.33 2.02
N PRO A 59 18.67 -7.65 1.66
CA PRO A 59 19.58 -6.69 1.05
C PRO A 59 18.98 -6.06 -0.21
N MET A 60 18.78 -4.75 -0.17
CA MET A 60 18.29 -3.96 -1.31
C MET A 60 19.43 -3.73 -2.31
N ALA A 61 19.12 -3.81 -3.60
CA ALA A 61 20.06 -3.37 -4.62
C ALA A 61 20.39 -1.88 -4.43
N PRO A 62 21.67 -1.49 -4.48
CA PRO A 62 22.08 -0.11 -4.22
C PRO A 62 21.52 0.85 -5.28
N LEU A 63 21.17 2.07 -4.86
CA LEU A 63 20.75 3.12 -5.78
C LEU A 63 21.91 3.51 -6.72
N SER A 64 21.62 3.60 -8.03
CA SER A 64 22.64 3.98 -9.02
C SER A 64 23.20 5.40 -8.74
N PRO A 65 24.47 5.68 -9.08
CA PRO A 65 25.06 6.99 -8.85
C PRO A 65 24.26 8.13 -9.48
N SER A 66 23.79 7.96 -10.72
CA SER A 66 22.97 8.96 -11.41
C SER A 66 21.62 9.20 -10.72
N ALA A 67 20.95 8.15 -10.23
CA ALA A 67 19.71 8.32 -9.48
C ALA A 67 19.95 9.04 -8.15
N ARG A 68 21.06 8.74 -7.45
CA ARG A 68 21.46 9.47 -6.24
C ARG A 68 21.67 10.96 -6.51
N THR A 69 22.40 11.32 -7.56
CA THR A 69 22.63 12.73 -7.94
C THR A 69 21.31 13.45 -8.23
N LEU A 70 20.38 12.80 -8.94
CA LEU A 70 19.06 13.37 -9.19
C LEU A 70 18.27 13.60 -7.90
N LEU A 71 18.34 12.70 -6.91
CA LEU A 71 17.68 12.93 -5.63
C LEU A 71 18.29 14.09 -4.84
N THR A 72 19.62 14.21 -4.84
CA THR A 72 20.29 15.39 -4.23
C THR A 72 19.88 16.69 -4.93
N GLN A 73 19.79 16.68 -6.26
CA GLN A 73 19.34 17.84 -7.02
C GLN A 73 17.88 18.19 -6.72
N ALA A 74 16.99 17.19 -6.65
CA ALA A 74 15.58 17.39 -6.35
C ALA A 74 15.40 17.98 -4.95
N GLU A 75 16.19 17.53 -3.97
CA GLU A 75 16.17 18.08 -2.62
C GLU A 75 16.57 19.56 -2.61
N ALA A 76 17.68 19.91 -3.28
CA ALA A 76 18.10 21.30 -3.41
C ALA A 76 17.08 22.19 -4.17
N GLN A 77 16.29 21.62 -5.09
CA GLN A 77 15.18 22.33 -5.75
C GLN A 77 14.01 22.51 -4.78
N ARG A 78 13.67 21.49 -3.99
CA ARG A 78 12.61 21.53 -2.98
C ARG A 78 12.90 22.59 -1.91
N GLU A 79 14.12 22.63 -1.39
CA GLU A 79 14.57 23.61 -0.39
C GLU A 79 14.51 25.05 -0.90
N ARG A 80 14.70 25.26 -2.20
CA ARG A 80 14.55 26.58 -2.85
C ARG A 80 13.10 26.95 -3.20
N GLY A 81 12.15 26.04 -2.97
CA GLY A 81 10.74 26.23 -3.33
C GLY A 81 10.42 25.93 -4.79
N ASP A 82 11.37 25.43 -5.59
CA ASP A 82 11.18 25.04 -6.97
C ASP A 82 10.48 23.66 -7.07
N LEU A 83 9.31 23.51 -6.46
CA LEU A 83 8.66 22.22 -6.24
C LEU A 83 8.33 21.47 -7.54
N ASN A 84 7.97 22.20 -8.61
CA ASN A 84 7.73 21.61 -9.94
C ASN A 84 9.02 21.02 -10.55
N ALA A 85 10.14 21.74 -10.40
CA ALA A 85 11.44 21.25 -10.86
C ALA A 85 11.87 20.04 -10.03
N ALA A 86 11.67 20.08 -8.71
CA ALA A 86 11.95 18.96 -7.81
C ALA A 86 11.17 17.69 -8.24
N THR A 87 9.86 17.80 -8.47
CA THR A 87 9.03 16.68 -8.96
C THR A 87 9.57 16.10 -10.27
N ALA A 88 9.84 16.94 -11.27
CA ALA A 88 10.37 16.49 -12.56
C ALA A 88 11.73 15.79 -12.42
N THR A 89 12.59 16.27 -11.52
CA THR A 89 13.88 15.65 -11.23
C THR A 89 13.72 14.28 -10.55
N VAL A 90 12.79 14.14 -9.60
CA VAL A 90 12.49 12.84 -8.96
C VAL A 90 11.88 11.85 -9.96
N GLU A 91 11.02 12.30 -10.89
CA GLU A 91 10.48 11.43 -11.95
C GLU A 91 11.58 10.87 -12.87
N ARG A 92 12.65 11.64 -13.11
CA ARG A 92 13.84 11.13 -13.80
C ARG A 92 14.55 10.06 -12.98
N ALA A 93 14.69 10.25 -11.66
CA ALA A 93 15.27 9.26 -10.77
C ALA A 93 14.42 7.97 -10.73
N LEU A 94 13.10 8.09 -10.77
CA LEU A 94 12.16 6.96 -10.85
C LEU A 94 12.34 6.14 -12.12
N ARG A 95 12.65 6.77 -13.27
CA ARG A 95 12.97 6.02 -14.49
C ARG A 95 14.26 5.20 -14.39
N LEU A 96 15.21 5.63 -13.56
CA LEU A 96 16.48 4.92 -13.34
C LEU A 96 16.37 3.84 -12.26
N ALA A 97 15.48 4.01 -11.28
CA ALA A 97 15.36 3.11 -10.14
C ALA A 97 13.88 2.94 -9.71
N PRO A 98 13.00 2.36 -10.56
CA PRO A 98 11.56 2.31 -10.30
C PRO A 98 11.18 1.40 -9.12
N ALA A 99 12.01 0.39 -8.84
CA ALA A 99 11.83 -0.56 -7.75
C ALA A 99 12.52 -0.14 -6.43
N HIS A 100 13.25 0.98 -6.43
CA HIS A 100 13.94 1.48 -5.25
C HIS A 100 13.02 2.45 -4.48
N PRO A 101 12.90 2.36 -3.14
CA PRO A 101 11.96 3.18 -2.38
C PRO A 101 12.34 4.66 -2.23
N GLN A 102 13.63 5.02 -2.20
CA GLN A 102 14.08 6.41 -2.00
C GLN A 102 13.42 7.44 -2.95
N PRO A 103 13.35 7.24 -4.28
CA PRO A 103 12.64 8.17 -5.16
C PRO A 103 11.16 8.36 -4.82
N TRP A 104 10.46 7.32 -4.36
CA TRP A 104 9.07 7.41 -3.92
C TRP A 104 8.93 8.21 -2.62
N LEU A 105 9.86 8.05 -1.69
CA LEU A 105 9.89 8.85 -0.45
C LEU A 105 10.18 10.33 -0.72
N ALA A 106 11.11 10.62 -1.62
CA ALA A 106 11.41 11.99 -2.04
C ALA A 106 10.18 12.65 -2.70
N LEU A 107 9.48 11.91 -3.59
CA LEU A 107 8.25 12.40 -4.19
C LEU A 107 7.18 12.66 -3.14
N ALA A 108 7.01 11.77 -2.15
CA ALA A 108 6.06 11.95 -1.06
C ALA A 108 6.32 13.24 -0.26
N ASP A 109 7.56 13.54 0.09
CA ASP A 109 7.90 14.76 0.84
C ASP A 109 7.70 16.05 0.01
N ILE A 110 8.02 16.01 -1.30
CA ILE A 110 7.70 17.10 -2.22
C ILE A 110 6.18 17.35 -2.26
N GLN A 111 5.37 16.28 -2.34
CA GLN A 111 3.91 16.42 -2.37
C GLN A 111 3.31 16.97 -1.06
N LEU A 112 3.89 16.63 0.10
CA LEU A 112 3.52 17.29 1.36
C LEU A 112 3.82 18.79 1.31
N THR A 113 4.98 19.16 0.78
CA THR A 113 5.37 20.57 0.63
C THR A 113 4.40 21.31 -0.31
N GLN A 114 3.90 20.65 -1.36
CA GLN A 114 2.89 21.17 -2.28
C GLN A 114 1.46 21.20 -1.70
N GLN A 115 1.24 20.85 -0.42
CA GLN A 115 -0.10 20.72 0.17
C GLN A 115 -0.97 19.67 -0.55
N ARG A 116 -0.37 18.59 -1.06
CA ARG A 116 -1.03 17.47 -1.74
C ARG A 116 -0.92 16.19 -0.89
N PRO A 117 -1.54 16.15 0.31
CA PRO A 117 -1.31 15.08 1.26
C PRO A 117 -1.82 13.71 0.80
N ALA A 118 -2.90 13.65 0.01
CA ALA A 118 -3.41 12.38 -0.51
C ALA A 118 -2.39 11.69 -1.44
N GLU A 119 -1.70 12.48 -2.28
CA GLU A 119 -0.65 11.96 -3.16
C GLU A 119 0.60 11.58 -2.37
N ALA A 120 0.98 12.39 -1.37
CA ALA A 120 2.08 12.06 -0.48
C ALA A 120 1.90 10.70 0.21
N GLU A 121 0.69 10.44 0.74
CA GLU A 121 0.36 9.15 1.35
C GLU A 121 0.49 8.01 0.34
N ALA A 122 -0.02 8.19 -0.88
CA ALA A 122 0.07 7.17 -1.93
C ALA A 122 1.53 6.83 -2.28
N MET A 123 2.40 7.84 -2.42
CA MET A 123 3.82 7.64 -2.74
C MET A 123 4.59 6.99 -1.59
N ALA A 124 4.33 7.38 -0.34
CA ALA A 124 4.94 6.74 0.82
C ALA A 124 4.48 5.28 0.99
N ARG A 125 3.20 4.98 0.75
CA ARG A 125 2.68 3.61 0.72
C ARG A 125 3.29 2.79 -0.41
N ARG A 126 3.55 3.41 -1.57
CA ARG A 126 4.28 2.76 -2.66
C ARG A 126 5.68 2.35 -2.20
N ALA A 127 6.43 3.24 -1.53
CA ALA A 127 7.74 2.91 -0.97
C ALA A 127 7.70 1.71 -0.01
N LEU A 128 6.68 1.63 0.87
CA LEU A 128 6.49 0.50 1.78
C LEU A 128 6.19 -0.83 1.07
N SER A 129 5.58 -0.78 -0.12
CA SER A 129 5.25 -1.97 -0.90
C SER A 129 6.43 -2.56 -1.67
N LEU A 130 7.56 -1.83 -1.74
CA LEU A 130 8.74 -2.28 -2.49
C LEU A 130 9.56 -3.23 -1.63
N GLY A 131 10.03 -4.32 -2.24
CA GLY A 131 10.91 -5.29 -1.61
C GLY A 131 12.23 -4.65 -1.18
N GLY A 132 12.79 -5.12 -0.05
CA GLY A 132 14.06 -4.63 0.48
C GLY A 132 13.99 -3.32 1.26
N ALA A 133 12.80 -2.78 1.54
CA ALA A 133 12.65 -1.59 2.38
C ALA A 133 13.21 -1.82 3.80
N THR A 134 14.38 -1.24 4.06
CA THR A 134 15.04 -1.30 5.38
C THR A 134 14.18 -0.66 6.47
N ARG A 135 14.47 -0.97 7.74
CA ARG A 135 13.84 -0.28 8.89
C ARG A 135 13.81 1.23 8.74
N THR A 136 14.92 1.86 8.31
CA THR A 136 15.01 3.30 8.07
C THR A 136 14.01 3.79 7.01
N VAL A 137 13.89 3.07 5.89
CA VAL A 137 12.94 3.40 4.81
C VAL A 137 11.50 3.26 5.32
N ARG A 138 11.20 2.18 6.05
CA ARG A 138 9.86 1.95 6.62
C ARG A 138 9.49 3.04 7.61
N ARG A 139 10.39 3.40 8.52
CA ARG A 139 10.21 4.50 9.47
C ARG A 139 9.88 5.80 8.74
N GLN A 140 10.72 6.19 7.77
CA GLN A 140 10.53 7.42 7.00
C GLN A 140 9.19 7.44 6.26
N ALA A 141 8.80 6.32 5.63
CA ALA A 141 7.53 6.21 4.94
C ALA A 141 6.33 6.37 5.90
N TRP A 142 6.37 5.72 7.08
CA TRP A 142 5.33 5.85 8.09
C TRP A 142 5.23 7.27 8.65
N THR A 143 6.35 7.95 8.89
CA THR A 143 6.36 9.37 9.28
C THR A 143 5.72 10.26 8.22
N LEU A 144 5.97 10.02 6.92
CA LEU A 144 5.35 10.77 5.83
C LEU A 144 3.84 10.51 5.75
N ILE A 145 3.40 9.27 5.94
CA ILE A 145 1.97 8.92 6.01
C ILE A 145 1.30 9.61 7.20
N ALA A 146 1.95 9.64 8.36
CA ALA A 146 1.43 10.34 9.54
C ALA A 146 1.21 11.83 9.26
N ARG A 147 2.23 12.51 8.68
CA ARG A 147 2.13 13.92 8.28
C ARG A 147 1.02 14.15 7.24
N ALA A 148 0.92 13.29 6.23
CA ALA A 148 -0.12 13.37 5.21
C ALA A 148 -1.53 13.27 5.82
N ARG A 149 -1.75 12.30 6.70
CA ARG A 149 -3.06 12.10 7.37
C ARG A 149 -3.40 13.25 8.30
N GLN A 150 -2.40 13.77 9.03
CA GLN A 150 -2.59 14.95 9.88
C GLN A 150 -3.06 16.16 9.07
N MET A 151 -2.45 16.44 7.91
CA MET A 151 -2.86 17.53 7.02
C MET A 151 -4.28 17.36 6.46
N ARG A 152 -4.77 16.12 6.38
CA ARG A 152 -6.14 15.79 5.95
C ARG A 152 -7.17 15.82 7.08
N GLY A 153 -6.74 16.07 8.32
CA GLY A 153 -7.58 16.01 9.51
C GLY A 153 -7.80 14.60 10.08
N ASP A 154 -7.18 13.57 9.49
CA ASP A 154 -7.23 12.19 9.99
C ASP A 154 -6.25 12.00 11.16
N SER A 155 -6.62 12.55 12.32
CA SER A 155 -5.78 12.57 13.52
C SER A 155 -5.57 11.16 14.09
N GLN A 156 -6.56 10.27 13.99
CA GLN A 156 -6.42 8.88 14.41
C GLN A 156 -5.45 8.13 13.50
N GLY A 157 -5.66 8.19 12.19
CA GLY A 157 -4.79 7.53 11.23
C GLY A 157 -3.36 8.09 11.22
N ALA A 158 -3.17 9.36 11.60
CA ALA A 158 -1.85 9.95 11.79
C ALA A 158 -1.11 9.34 13.00
N ARG A 159 -1.79 9.16 14.13
CA ARG A 159 -1.24 8.51 15.33
C ARG A 159 -0.87 7.05 15.05
N ASP A 160 -1.77 6.30 14.42
CA ASP A 160 -1.52 4.91 14.03
C ASP A 160 -0.29 4.77 13.13
N ALA A 161 -0.10 5.72 12.20
CA ALA A 161 1.06 5.74 11.32
C ALA A 161 2.33 6.11 12.09
N GLN A 162 2.27 7.05 13.02
CA GLN A 162 3.42 7.42 13.85
C GLN A 162 3.87 6.27 14.76
N GLU A 163 2.94 5.56 15.39
CA GLU A 163 3.27 4.37 16.19
C GLU A 163 3.97 3.29 15.37
N ARG A 164 3.59 3.14 14.10
CA ARG A 164 4.29 2.23 13.18
C ARG A 164 5.69 2.72 12.86
N ALA A 165 5.91 4.02 12.71
CA ALA A 165 7.25 4.58 12.52
C ALA A 165 8.13 4.31 13.76
N ASP A 166 7.59 4.50 14.95
CA ASP A 166 8.32 4.33 16.21
C ASP A 166 8.69 2.87 16.49
N ARG A 167 7.96 1.91 15.92
CA ARG A 167 8.30 0.47 15.97
C ARG A 167 9.45 0.08 15.04
N GLU A 168 9.87 0.96 14.13
CA GLU A 168 10.96 0.73 13.17
C GLU A 168 12.31 1.30 13.64
N THR A 169 12.44 1.63 14.93
CA THR A 169 13.69 2.09 15.58
C THR A 169 14.73 0.99 15.75
#